data_AF-A0A015XIC2-F1
#
_entry.id   AF-A0A015XIC2-F1
#
_cell.length_a   1.000
_cell.length_b   1.000
_cell.length_c   1.000
_cell.angle_alpha   90.00
_cell.angle_beta   90.00
_cell.angle_gamma   90.00
#
_symmetry.space_group_name_H-M   'P 1'
#
loop_
_entity.id
_entity.type
_entity.pdbx_description
1 polymer ?
#
loop_
_entity_poly.entity_id
_entity_poly.type
_entity_poly.pdbx_seq_one_letter_code
_entity_poly.pdbx_strand_id
1 'polypeptide(L)'
;WWKGSPRGYLANNDDLEILDKFNSEIRGFYNYYSIANNSTVLNQFYRIMKESMLKTFGHKYRTTRKHLMKKYRVGKEFGVRFKDKYGKEKVRLFYHDGFKRKVEAKVACFDNIPRSKYNLARTSLIDRLKARKCEYCGATDNLEMHHVRKLKDLKGKATWEKHMIARQRKTIAVCFNCHRTMHNGKF
;
A
#
# COMPACT_ATOMS: atom_id res chain seq x y z
N TRP A 1 -0.23 27.08 13.09
CA TRP A 1 -0.16 25.79 13.80
C TRP A 1 -0.21 24.67 12.77
N TRP A 2 0.52 23.56 12.96
CA TRP A 2 0.50 22.43 12.03
C TRP A 2 -0.67 21.49 12.37
N LYS A 3 -1.43 21.03 11.36
CA LYS A 3 -2.50 20.02 11.53
C LYS A 3 -2.29 18.86 10.56
N GLY A 4 -2.70 17.67 10.98
CA GLY A 4 -2.76 16.51 10.08
C GLY A 4 -3.85 16.71 9.02
N SER A 5 -3.54 16.42 7.76
CA SER A 5 -4.52 16.43 6.65
C SER A 5 -4.83 15.00 6.19
N PRO A 6 -6.03 14.72 5.69
CA PRO A 6 -6.34 13.40 5.13
C PRO A 6 -5.47 13.12 3.90
N ARG A 7 -5.04 11.88 3.75
CA ARG A 7 -4.28 11.42 2.58
C ARG A 7 -5.23 10.66 1.66
N GLY A 8 -5.96 11.38 0.80
CA GLY A 8 -7.02 10.82 -0.04
C GLY A 8 -6.58 9.62 -0.89
N TYR A 9 -5.35 9.63 -1.40
CA TYR A 9 -4.80 8.53 -2.19
C TYR A 9 -4.65 7.20 -1.41
N LEU A 10 -4.61 7.24 -0.08
CA LEU A 10 -4.59 6.04 0.77
C LEU A 10 -5.98 5.52 1.09
N ALA A 11 -7.05 6.30 0.87
CA ALA A 11 -8.40 5.91 1.29
C ALA A 11 -8.91 4.66 0.57
N ASN A 12 -8.39 4.35 -0.62
CA ASN A 12 -8.76 3.16 -1.40
C ASN A 12 -7.98 1.90 -0.98
N ASN A 13 -6.97 2.02 -0.12
CA ASN A 13 -6.17 0.89 0.32
C ASN A 13 -6.86 0.13 1.46
N ASP A 14 -6.40 -1.09 1.74
CA ASP A 14 -6.90 -1.86 2.87
C ASP A 14 -6.61 -1.17 4.22
N ASP A 15 -7.39 -1.45 5.27
CA ASP A 15 -7.20 -0.82 6.59
C ASP A 15 -5.82 -1.14 7.18
N LEU A 16 -5.37 -2.38 7.01
CA LEU A 16 -4.05 -2.80 7.47
C LEU A 16 -2.95 -2.08 6.71
N GLU A 17 -3.15 -1.91 5.40
CA GLU A 17 -2.27 -1.18 4.52
C GLU A 17 -2.20 0.30 4.90
N ILE A 18 -3.31 0.97 5.15
CA ILE A 18 -3.28 2.38 5.60
C ILE A 18 -2.48 2.49 6.90
N LEU A 19 -2.77 1.62 7.88
CA LEU A 19 -2.09 1.62 9.17
C LEU A 19 -0.58 1.37 9.06
N ASP A 20 -0.17 0.39 8.24
CA ASP A 20 1.22 0.07 7.99
C ASP A 20 2.01 1.24 7.40
N LYS A 21 1.37 2.06 6.57
CA LYS A 21 2.02 3.18 5.89
C LYS A 21 2.44 4.22 6.91
N PHE A 22 1.48 4.66 7.73
CA PHE A 22 1.73 5.62 8.81
C PHE A 22 2.74 5.07 9.81
N ASN A 23 2.61 3.80 10.22
CA ASN A 23 3.55 3.18 11.15
C ASN A 23 4.99 3.13 10.59
N SER A 24 5.15 2.78 9.30
CA SER A 24 6.46 2.69 8.66
C SER A 24 7.13 4.06 8.54
N GLU A 25 6.34 5.10 8.21
CA GLU A 25 6.83 6.48 8.16
C GLU A 25 7.25 6.99 9.54
N ILE A 26 6.44 6.75 10.58
CA ILE A 26 6.78 7.13 11.95
C ILE A 26 8.08 6.45 12.41
N ARG A 27 8.20 5.13 12.16
CA ARG A 27 9.41 4.39 12.50
C ARG A 27 10.62 4.87 11.72
N GLY A 28 10.48 5.12 10.42
CA GLY A 28 11.57 5.63 9.59
C GLY A 28 12.06 6.99 10.06
N PHE A 29 11.12 7.91 10.31
CA PHE A 29 11.44 9.26 10.79
C PHE A 29 12.08 9.23 12.19
N TYR A 30 11.54 8.41 13.10
CA TYR A 30 12.15 8.22 14.42
C TYR A 30 13.55 7.61 14.31
N ASN A 31 13.75 6.57 13.51
CA ASN A 31 15.07 5.95 13.37
C ASN A 31 16.11 6.96 12.88
N TYR A 32 15.77 7.80 11.91
CA TYR A 32 16.65 8.85 11.40
C TYR A 32 17.01 9.89 12.48
N TYR A 33 16.02 10.39 13.23
CA TYR A 33 16.23 11.43 14.24
C TYR A 33 16.51 10.89 15.66
N SER A 34 16.64 9.58 15.84
CA SER A 34 16.68 8.96 17.18
C SER A 34 17.89 9.38 18.02
N ILE A 35 18.97 9.82 17.40
CA ILE A 35 20.23 10.22 18.08
C ILE A 35 20.20 11.69 18.49
N ALA A 36 19.32 12.49 17.86
CA ALA A 36 19.23 13.91 18.11
C ALA A 36 18.88 14.19 19.58
N ASN A 37 19.54 15.20 20.16
CA ASN A 37 19.31 15.62 21.55
C ASN A 37 17.85 16.00 21.81
N ASN A 38 17.17 16.52 20.79
CA ASN A 38 15.78 16.96 20.87
C ASN A 38 14.79 15.95 20.23
N SER A 39 15.01 14.64 20.46
CA SER A 39 14.11 13.59 19.94
C SER A 39 12.67 13.71 20.45
N THR A 40 12.44 14.48 21.52
CA THR A 40 11.12 14.74 22.10
C THR A 40 10.19 15.53 21.17
N VAL A 41 10.72 16.34 20.23
CA VAL A 41 9.94 17.04 19.19
C VAL A 41 9.14 16.06 18.32
N LEU A 42 9.58 14.81 18.23
CA LEU A 42 8.88 13.77 17.49
C LEU A 42 7.49 13.45 18.06
N ASN A 43 7.21 13.77 19.33
CA ASN A 43 5.86 13.65 19.88
C ASN A 43 4.85 14.57 19.18
N GLN A 44 5.28 15.77 18.77
CA GLN A 44 4.43 16.68 18.01
C GLN A 44 4.16 16.12 16.60
N PHE A 45 5.22 15.62 15.94
CA PHE A 45 5.09 14.92 14.66
C PHE A 45 4.14 13.72 14.74
N TYR A 46 4.27 12.90 15.79
CA TYR A 46 3.39 11.76 16.05
C TYR A 46 1.93 12.16 16.17
N ARG A 47 1.64 13.25 16.90
CA ARG A 47 0.26 13.78 17.02
C ARG A 47 -0.30 14.17 15.65
N ILE A 48 0.49 14.84 14.80
CA ILE A 48 0.09 15.24 13.44
C ILE A 48 -0.18 13.99 12.58
N MET A 49 0.67 12.98 12.67
CA MET A 49 0.52 11.72 11.94
C MET A 49 -0.72 10.94 12.39
N LYS A 50 -0.97 10.86 13.70
CA LYS A 50 -2.18 10.23 14.26
C LYS A 50 -3.45 10.94 13.78
N GLU A 51 -3.45 12.27 13.78
CA GLU A 51 -4.57 13.06 13.27
C GLU A 51 -4.79 12.83 11.75
N SER A 52 -3.71 12.86 10.96
CA SER A 52 -3.76 12.59 9.51
C SER A 52 -4.30 11.19 9.19
N MET A 53 -3.86 10.18 9.93
CA MET A 53 -4.37 8.81 9.82
C MET A 53 -5.88 8.76 10.07
N LEU A 54 -6.34 9.32 11.19
CA LEU A 54 -7.76 9.30 11.55
C LEU A 54 -8.63 10.05 10.55
N LYS A 55 -8.15 11.17 10.00
CA LYS A 55 -8.85 11.87 8.91
C LYS A 55 -8.90 11.04 7.64
N THR A 56 -7.85 10.26 7.35
CA THR A 56 -7.82 9.33 6.20
C THR A 56 -8.86 8.22 6.36
N PHE A 57 -8.93 7.58 7.54
CA PHE A 57 -9.99 6.61 7.84
C PHE A 57 -11.39 7.24 7.85
N GLY A 58 -11.50 8.47 8.37
CA GLY A 58 -12.76 9.22 8.38
C GLY A 58 -13.25 9.53 6.98
N HIS A 59 -12.34 9.86 6.07
CA HIS A 59 -12.65 10.06 4.65
C HIS A 59 -13.07 8.75 3.97
N LYS A 60 -12.34 7.65 4.19
CA LYS A 60 -12.66 6.32 3.64
C LYS A 60 -14.06 5.84 4.04
N TYR A 61 -14.39 5.93 5.33
CA TYR A 61 -15.63 5.38 5.86
C TYR A 61 -16.75 6.42 5.99
N ARG A 62 -16.49 7.69 5.67
CA ARG A 62 -17.41 8.81 5.92
C ARG A 62 -17.90 8.84 7.38
N THR A 63 -16.97 8.66 8.33
CA THR A 63 -17.26 8.62 9.77
C THR A 63 -16.44 9.62 10.56
N THR A 64 -16.87 9.86 11.81
CA THR A 64 -16.18 10.75 12.74
C THR A 64 -15.08 10.04 13.52
N ARG A 65 -14.11 10.81 14.02
CA ARG A 65 -12.99 10.30 14.84
C ARG A 65 -13.47 9.45 16.03
N LYS A 66 -14.59 9.83 16.65
CA LYS A 66 -15.15 9.17 17.84
C LYS A 66 -15.59 7.76 17.52
N HIS A 67 -16.28 7.57 16.39
CA HIS A 67 -16.69 6.26 15.91
C HIS A 67 -15.49 5.38 15.55
N LEU A 68 -14.51 5.94 14.84
CA LEU A 68 -13.29 5.22 14.47
C LEU A 68 -12.51 4.75 15.71
N MET A 69 -12.33 5.62 16.69
CA MET A 69 -11.65 5.26 17.94
C MET A 69 -12.38 4.20 18.76
N LYS A 70 -13.71 4.14 18.67
CA LYS A 70 -14.49 3.07 19.30
C LYS A 70 -14.36 1.76 18.54
N LYS A 71 -14.45 1.80 17.20
CA LYS A 71 -14.44 0.62 16.31
C LYS A 71 -13.08 -0.10 16.30
N TYR A 72 -11.99 0.65 16.20
CA TYR A 72 -10.63 0.13 16.09
C TYR A 72 -9.88 0.16 17.42
N ARG A 73 -10.60 0.21 18.56
CA ARG A 73 -9.96 0.20 19.88
C ARG A 73 -9.39 -1.17 20.18
N VAL A 74 -8.13 -1.22 20.55
CA VAL A 74 -7.47 -2.41 21.10
C VAL A 74 -6.76 -2.00 22.38
N GLY A 75 -7.37 -2.31 23.52
CA GLY A 75 -6.91 -1.82 24.83
C GLY A 75 -6.96 -0.29 24.90
N LYS A 76 -5.77 0.33 25.00
CA LYS A 76 -5.60 1.80 25.02
C LYS A 76 -5.29 2.39 23.65
N GLU A 77 -4.95 1.55 22.67
CA GLU A 77 -4.42 1.98 21.38
C GLU A 77 -5.41 1.78 20.23
N PHE A 78 -5.11 2.44 19.11
CA PHE A 78 -5.79 2.19 17.84
C PHE A 78 -5.15 0.97 17.16
N GLY A 79 -5.95 0.00 16.73
CA GLY A 79 -5.45 -1.19 16.08
C GLY A 79 -6.40 -1.78 15.05
N VAL A 80 -5.82 -2.34 13.99
CA VAL A 80 -6.54 -3.04 12.93
C VAL A 80 -6.37 -4.54 13.13
N ARG A 81 -7.49 -5.25 13.20
CA ARG A 81 -7.55 -6.72 13.23
C ARG A 81 -7.50 -7.26 11.80
N PHE A 82 -6.66 -8.26 11.57
CA PHE A 82 -6.50 -8.90 10.26
C PHE A 82 -6.24 -10.40 10.42
N LYS A 83 -6.56 -11.18 9.39
CA LYS A 83 -6.24 -12.62 9.36
C LYS A 83 -4.91 -12.83 8.63
N ASP A 84 -4.06 -13.67 9.20
CA ASP A 84 -2.83 -14.10 8.54
C ASP A 84 -3.12 -15.10 7.41
N LYS A 85 -2.10 -15.47 6.62
CA LYS A 85 -2.20 -16.48 5.55
C LYS A 85 -2.67 -17.86 6.05
N TYR A 86 -2.53 -18.14 7.34
CA TYR A 86 -2.99 -19.36 8.01
C TYR A 86 -4.36 -19.20 8.70
N GLY A 87 -5.08 -18.10 8.45
CA GLY A 87 -6.39 -17.83 9.04
C GLY A 87 -6.39 -17.35 10.50
N LYS A 88 -5.23 -17.35 11.17
CA LYS A 88 -5.09 -16.86 12.56
C LYS A 88 -5.34 -15.35 12.63
N GLU A 89 -6.21 -14.93 13.54
CA GLU A 89 -6.48 -13.52 13.80
C GLU A 89 -5.28 -12.87 14.50
N LYS A 90 -4.82 -11.76 13.94
CA LYS A 90 -3.74 -10.94 14.46
C LYS A 90 -4.19 -9.49 14.53
N VAL A 91 -3.54 -8.74 15.40
CA VAL A 91 -3.80 -7.32 15.56
C VAL A 91 -2.54 -6.55 15.22
N ARG A 92 -2.70 -5.49 14.44
CA ARG A 92 -1.66 -4.49 14.25
C ARG A 92 -2.05 -3.21 14.97
N LEU A 93 -1.21 -2.79 15.90
CA LEU A 93 -1.38 -1.53 16.62
C LEU A 93 -0.75 -0.38 15.84
N PHE A 94 -1.33 0.81 16.01
CA PHE A 94 -0.67 2.06 15.66
C PHE A 94 0.57 2.24 16.55
N TYR A 95 1.61 2.87 16.02
CA TYR A 95 2.87 3.07 16.72
C TYR A 95 2.67 3.64 18.13
N HIS A 96 3.28 3.01 19.13
CA HIS A 96 3.17 3.39 20.54
C HIS A 96 4.48 3.20 21.32
N ASP A 97 5.62 3.01 20.65
CA ASP A 97 6.91 2.67 21.29
C ASP A 97 7.61 3.91 21.90
N GLY A 98 7.06 5.11 21.70
CA GLY A 98 7.63 6.38 22.15
C GLY A 98 8.83 6.85 21.31
N PHE A 99 9.48 7.93 21.74
CA PHE A 99 10.56 8.60 21.00
C PHE A 99 11.79 8.89 21.88
N LYS A 100 12.22 7.89 22.65
CA LYS A 100 13.41 7.99 23.49
C LYS A 100 14.66 8.16 22.64
N ARG A 101 15.59 9.02 23.07
CA ARG A 101 16.88 9.17 22.39
C ARG A 101 17.65 7.85 22.42
N LYS A 102 18.28 7.50 21.31
CA LYS A 102 19.20 6.36 21.20
C LYS A 102 20.64 6.90 21.20
N VAL A 103 21.51 6.26 21.99
CA VAL A 103 22.93 6.64 22.08
C VAL A 103 23.70 6.15 20.86
N GLU A 104 23.33 4.99 20.32
CA GLU A 104 23.96 4.39 19.15
C GLU A 104 23.02 4.35 17.94
N ALA A 105 23.55 4.75 16.78
CA ALA A 105 22.90 4.53 15.50
C ALA A 105 22.98 3.03 15.17
N LYS A 106 21.85 2.34 15.08
CA LYS A 106 21.87 1.10 14.29
C LYS A 106 22.12 1.51 12.84
N VAL A 107 23.26 1.09 12.27
CA VAL A 107 23.58 1.27 10.86
C VAL A 107 22.51 0.52 10.05
N ALA A 108 21.44 1.22 9.68
CA ALA A 108 20.52 0.75 8.67
C ALA A 108 21.15 1.16 7.34
N CYS A 109 21.31 0.23 6.40
CA CYS A 109 21.76 0.56 5.04
C CYS A 109 20.79 1.59 4.43
N PHE A 110 21.18 2.88 4.48
CA PHE A 110 20.34 4.03 4.14
C PHE A 110 20.13 4.19 2.62
N ASP A 111 20.95 3.52 1.80
CA ASP A 111 20.82 3.50 0.34
C ASP A 111 19.66 2.62 -0.15
N ASN A 112 19.02 1.87 0.74
CA ASN A 112 17.77 1.23 0.43
C ASN A 112 16.63 2.25 0.54
N ILE A 113 16.30 2.90 -0.58
CA ILE A 113 15.00 3.57 -0.76
C ILE A 113 13.94 2.61 -0.20
N PRO A 114 13.13 3.00 0.81
CA PRO A 114 12.20 2.08 1.45
C PRO A 114 11.26 1.54 0.37
N ARG A 115 11.49 0.27 0.03
CA ARG A 115 10.76 -0.50 -0.98
C ARG A 115 9.37 -0.76 -0.41
N SER A 116 8.54 0.28 -0.43
CA SER A 116 7.27 0.28 0.27
C SER A 116 6.38 -0.83 -0.29
N LYS A 117 5.71 -1.59 0.57
CA LYS A 117 4.78 -2.66 0.16
C LYS A 117 3.68 -2.16 -0.79
N TYR A 118 3.39 -0.86 -0.78
CA TYR A 118 2.46 -0.20 -1.71
C TYR A 118 2.98 -0.16 -3.15
N ASN A 119 4.30 -0.25 -3.35
CA ASN A 119 4.90 -0.48 -4.66
C ASN A 119 4.90 -1.98 -5.04
N LEU A 120 4.65 -2.89 -4.08
CA LEU A 120 4.58 -4.35 -4.24
C LEU A 120 3.18 -4.90 -4.55
N ALA A 121 2.13 -4.08 -4.60
CA ALA A 121 0.91 -4.45 -5.33
C ALA A 121 1.16 -4.62 -6.86
N ARG A 122 2.41 -4.59 -7.29
CA ARG A 122 2.94 -5.22 -8.49
C ARG A 122 3.25 -6.69 -8.16
N THR A 123 2.28 -7.58 -8.33
CA THR A 123 2.57 -9.01 -8.45
C THR A 123 3.72 -9.16 -9.44
N SER A 124 4.83 -9.78 -9.01
CA SER A 124 5.98 -9.95 -9.89
C SER A 124 5.54 -10.77 -11.11
N LEU A 125 6.19 -10.61 -12.26
CA LEU A 125 5.86 -11.39 -13.45
C LEU A 125 5.84 -12.90 -13.15
N ILE A 126 6.75 -13.34 -12.29
CA ILE A 126 6.86 -14.72 -11.80
C ILE A 126 5.63 -15.13 -10.99
N ASP A 127 5.14 -14.29 -10.07
CA ASP A 127 3.95 -14.58 -9.27
C ASP A 127 2.68 -14.65 -10.13
N ARG A 128 2.62 -13.85 -11.20
CA ARG A 128 1.50 -13.84 -12.14
C ARG A 128 1.46 -15.09 -13.03
N LEU A 129 2.61 -15.55 -13.52
CA LEU A 129 2.71 -16.80 -14.27
C LEU A 129 2.42 -18.01 -13.37
N LYS A 130 2.89 -17.99 -12.11
CA LYS A 130 2.57 -19.03 -11.12
C LYS A 130 1.08 -19.13 -10.81
N ALA A 131 0.34 -18.01 -10.90
CA ALA A 131 -1.11 -18.01 -10.67
C ALA A 131 -1.90 -18.76 -11.76
N ARG A 132 -1.28 -19.09 -12.91
CA ARG A 132 -1.88 -19.83 -14.04
C ARG A 132 -3.30 -19.36 -14.40
N LYS A 133 -3.55 -18.05 -14.28
CA LYS A 133 -4.83 -17.42 -14.54
C LYS A 133 -4.65 -16.21 -15.44
N CYS A 134 -5.42 -16.16 -16.52
CA CYS A 134 -5.45 -15.03 -17.44
C CYS A 134 -5.93 -13.77 -16.71
N GLU A 135 -5.16 -12.68 -16.77
CA GLU A 135 -5.52 -11.41 -16.12
C GLU A 135 -6.72 -10.73 -16.77
N TYR A 136 -7.06 -11.10 -18.02
CA TYR A 136 -8.18 -10.52 -18.76
C TYR A 136 -9.47 -11.34 -18.65
N CYS A 137 -9.46 -12.62 -19.01
CA CYS A 137 -10.66 -13.47 -19.03
C CYS A 137 -10.78 -14.42 -17.83
N GLY A 138 -9.73 -14.57 -17.02
CA GLY A 138 -9.73 -15.47 -15.86
C GLY A 138 -9.59 -16.96 -16.17
N ALA A 139 -9.40 -17.35 -17.44
CA ALA A 139 -9.17 -18.73 -17.84
C ALA A 139 -7.86 -19.29 -17.26
N THR A 140 -7.84 -20.59 -16.97
CA THR A 140 -6.69 -21.31 -16.40
C THR A 140 -5.99 -22.15 -17.45
N ASP A 141 -5.43 -21.47 -18.45
CA ASP A 141 -4.71 -22.06 -19.58
C ASP A 141 -3.23 -21.67 -19.56
N ASN A 142 -2.45 -22.24 -20.48
CA ASN A 142 -1.07 -21.79 -20.74
C ASN A 142 -1.05 -20.29 -21.02
N LEU A 143 -0.29 -19.55 -20.19
CA LEU A 143 -0.22 -18.10 -20.22
C LEU A 143 0.97 -17.62 -21.05
N GLU A 144 0.70 -16.62 -21.89
CA GLU A 144 1.67 -15.87 -22.66
C GLU A 144 1.71 -14.42 -22.17
N MET A 145 2.89 -13.81 -22.26
CA MET A 145 3.08 -12.43 -21.84
C MET A 145 2.89 -11.48 -23.03
N HIS A 146 1.88 -10.61 -22.93
CA HIS A 146 1.71 -9.51 -23.88
C HIS A 146 2.43 -8.26 -23.38
N HIS A 147 3.27 -7.68 -24.23
CA HIS A 147 4.12 -6.52 -23.92
C HIS A 147 3.78 -5.32 -24.80
N VAL A 148 3.57 -4.16 -24.17
CA VAL A 148 3.32 -2.88 -24.84
C VAL A 148 4.50 -1.94 -24.66
N ARG A 149 4.92 -1.27 -25.74
CA ARG A 149 6.12 -0.40 -25.76
C ARG A 149 5.97 0.81 -24.83
N LYS A 150 4.87 1.56 -24.96
CA LYS A 150 4.56 2.72 -24.09
C LYS A 150 3.06 2.74 -23.73
N LEU A 151 2.76 3.01 -22.47
CA LEU A 151 1.36 3.09 -21.97
C LEU A 151 0.56 4.21 -22.63
N LYS A 152 1.22 5.31 -23.01
CA LYS A 152 0.59 6.45 -23.70
C LYS A 152 0.13 6.13 -25.12
N ASP A 153 0.61 5.03 -25.69
CA ASP A 153 0.25 4.62 -27.05
C ASP A 153 -1.11 3.87 -27.06
N LEU A 154 -1.59 3.43 -25.88
CA LEU A 154 -2.90 2.81 -25.71
C LEU A 154 -3.99 3.89 -25.74
N LYS A 155 -4.93 3.78 -26.67
CA LYS A 155 -6.02 4.76 -26.85
C LYS A 155 -7.20 4.51 -25.90
N GLY A 156 -7.21 3.37 -25.21
CA GLY A 156 -8.29 2.98 -24.31
C GLY A 156 -9.59 2.67 -25.03
N LYS A 157 -9.53 2.29 -26.32
CA LYS A 157 -10.69 1.90 -27.11
C LYS A 157 -11.07 0.46 -26.79
N ALA A 158 -10.09 -0.44 -26.77
CA ALA A 158 -10.33 -1.83 -26.42
C ALA A 158 -10.35 -2.03 -24.90
N THR A 159 -11.14 -3.01 -24.44
CA THR A 159 -11.33 -3.34 -23.02
C THR A 159 -10.02 -3.74 -22.33
N TRP A 160 -9.13 -4.44 -23.02
CA TRP A 160 -7.81 -4.81 -22.49
C TRP A 160 -6.86 -3.60 -22.36
N GLU A 161 -6.95 -2.61 -23.26
CA GLU A 161 -6.18 -1.35 -23.15
C GLU A 161 -6.60 -0.58 -21.90
N LYS A 162 -7.91 -0.46 -21.66
CA LYS A 162 -8.46 0.18 -20.44
C LYS A 162 -7.94 -0.54 -19.18
N HIS A 163 -7.88 -1.86 -19.21
CA HIS A 163 -7.33 -2.66 -18.13
C HIS A 163 -5.83 -2.34 -17.88
N MET A 164 -5.03 -2.23 -18.93
CA MET A 164 -3.60 -1.91 -18.81
C MET A 164 -3.35 -0.46 -18.36
N ILE A 165 -4.15 0.49 -18.84
CA ILE A 165 -4.09 1.91 -18.43
C ILE A 165 -4.44 2.06 -16.95
N ALA A 166 -5.56 1.46 -16.51
CA ALA A 166 -5.99 1.51 -15.10
C ALA A 166 -4.96 0.90 -14.15
N ARG A 167 -4.25 -0.14 -14.59
CA ARG A 167 -3.17 -0.80 -13.82
C ARG A 167 -1.81 -0.11 -13.96
N GLN A 168 -1.65 0.82 -14.91
CA GLN A 168 -0.38 1.46 -15.28
C GLN A 168 0.76 0.44 -15.54
N ARG A 169 0.46 -0.64 -16.27
CA ARG A 169 1.41 -1.73 -16.55
C ARG A 169 1.63 -1.92 -18.05
N LYS A 170 2.89 -2.09 -18.44
CA LYS A 170 3.30 -2.40 -19.83
C LYS A 170 3.22 -3.89 -20.18
N THR A 171 2.87 -4.75 -19.21
CA THR A 171 2.87 -6.21 -19.38
C THR A 171 1.63 -6.83 -18.75
N ILE A 172 1.01 -7.77 -19.46
CA ILE A 172 -0.18 -8.51 -19.00
C ILE A 172 -0.02 -10.00 -19.34
N ALA A 173 -0.32 -10.88 -18.39
CA ALA A 173 -0.34 -12.33 -18.61
C ALA A 173 -1.72 -12.77 -19.11
N VAL A 174 -1.78 -13.37 -20.30
CA VAL A 174 -3.02 -13.70 -21.00
C VAL A 174 -2.97 -15.11 -21.57
N CYS A 175 -4.11 -15.77 -21.75
CA CYS A 175 -4.16 -17.04 -22.47
C CYS A 175 -3.92 -16.83 -23.97
N PHE A 176 -3.54 -17.90 -24.68
CA PHE A 176 -3.29 -17.89 -26.13
C PHE A 176 -4.41 -17.23 -26.95
N ASN A 177 -5.68 -17.53 -26.63
CA ASN A 177 -6.83 -16.95 -27.33
C ASN A 177 -6.90 -15.43 -27.15
N CYS A 178 -6.70 -14.93 -25.92
CA CYS A 178 -6.69 -13.50 -25.64
C CYS A 178 -5.44 -12.82 -26.20
N HIS A 179 -4.30 -13.52 -26.24
CA HIS A 179 -3.08 -12.99 -26.85
C HIS A 179 -3.26 -12.76 -28.36
N ARG A 180 -3.86 -13.74 -29.05
CA ARG A 180 -4.15 -13.66 -30.48
C ARG A 180 -5.17 -12.57 -30.82
N THR A 181 -6.20 -12.35 -30.00
CA THR A 181 -7.15 -11.26 -30.22
C THR A 181 -6.53 -9.88 -30.00
N MET A 182 -5.59 -9.74 -29.05
CA MET A 182 -4.83 -8.50 -28.83
C MET A 182 -3.93 -8.16 -30.01
N HIS A 183 -3.26 -9.14 -30.64
CA HIS A 183 -2.44 -8.91 -31.84
C HIS A 183 -3.25 -8.64 -33.10
N ASN A 184 -4.39 -9.32 -33.26
CA ASN A 184 -5.17 -9.24 -34.49
C ASN A 184 -6.11 -8.02 -34.54
N GLY A 185 -6.13 -7.17 -33.52
CA GLY A 185 -6.97 -5.96 -33.48
C GLY A 185 -8.46 -6.23 -33.62
N LYS A 186 -8.91 -7.48 -33.48
CA LYS A 186 -10.32 -7.88 -33.60
C LYS A 186 -11.01 -7.68 -32.26
N PHE A 187 -11.45 -6.45 -32.01
CA PHE A 187 -12.43 -6.07 -30.99
C PHE A 187 -13.25 -4.88 -31.47
#